data_AF-A0A8T7K9Y8-F1
#
_entry.id   AF-A0A8T7K9Y8-F1
#
_cell.length_a   1.000
_cell.length_b   1.000
_cell.length_c   1.000
_cell.angle_alpha   90.00
_cell.angle_beta   90.00
_cell.angle_gamma   90.00
#
_symmetry.space_group_name_H-M   'P 1'
#
loop_
_entity.id
_entity.type
_entity.pdbx_description
1 polymer ?
#
loop_
_entity_poly.entity_id
_entity_poly.type
_entity_poly.pdbx_seq_one_letter_code
_entity_poly.pdbx_strand_id
1 'polypeptide(L)'
;MPAQPLGASTLAGRGFAPQAPVVAPAGAWQLRDSEDTRRWNLLEWSLALTMHGDQLAGQQADVVGFVFHEPGLGPDAFYVTRFVITCCAADGAAVGLPVLWADGGTLAPDSWVRVHGRIETSTLAGRPQLAIVATRVEPIARPAYPYLYP
;
A
#
# COMPACT_ATOMS: atom_id res chain seq x y z
N MET A 1 -26.84 6.26 -12.59
CA MET A 1 -26.04 5.38 -11.72
C MET A 1 -25.42 6.26 -10.64
N PRO A 2 -25.72 6.08 -9.34
CA PRO A 2 -25.03 6.86 -8.31
C PRO A 2 -23.54 6.46 -8.28
N ALA A 3 -22.65 7.43 -8.09
CA ALA A 3 -21.23 7.17 -7.93
C ALA A 3 -21.00 6.40 -6.61
N GLN A 4 -20.56 5.15 -6.71
CA GLN A 4 -20.17 4.36 -5.55
C GLN A 4 -18.87 4.93 -4.96
N PRO A 5 -18.74 5.09 -3.64
CA PRO A 5 -17.49 5.52 -3.03
C PRO A 5 -16.39 4.49 -3.31
N LEU A 6 -15.17 4.99 -3.58
CA LEU A 6 -13.99 4.14 -3.73
C LEU A 6 -13.70 3.43 -2.41
N GLY A 7 -13.71 2.10 -2.43
CA GLY A 7 -13.41 1.23 -1.29
C GLY A 7 -12.93 -0.15 -1.75
N ALA A 8 -12.74 -1.09 -0.83
CA ALA A 8 -12.28 -2.45 -1.11
C ALA A 8 -13.17 -3.16 -2.15
N SER A 9 -14.48 -2.89 -2.11
CA SER A 9 -15.44 -3.42 -3.09
C SER A 9 -15.18 -2.95 -4.53
N THR A 10 -14.56 -1.78 -4.74
CA THR A 10 -14.17 -1.30 -6.06
C THR A 10 -12.98 -2.08 -6.63
N LEU A 11 -12.07 -2.55 -5.77
CA LEU A 11 -10.88 -3.32 -6.15
C LEU A 11 -11.22 -4.73 -6.58
N ALA A 12 -12.19 -5.36 -5.90
CA ALA A 12 -12.70 -6.67 -6.28
C ALA A 12 -13.34 -6.67 -7.69
N GLY A 13 -13.94 -5.56 -8.11
CA GLY A 13 -14.62 -5.44 -9.41
C GLY A 13 -13.75 -5.03 -10.60
N ARG A 14 -12.63 -4.32 -10.38
CA ARG A 14 -11.74 -3.81 -11.46
C ARG A 14 -10.43 -4.57 -11.62
N GLY A 15 -10.15 -5.52 -10.73
CA GLY A 15 -8.84 -6.17 -10.64
C GLY A 15 -7.87 -5.29 -9.86
N PHE A 16 -7.17 -5.90 -8.90
CA PHE A 16 -6.16 -5.25 -8.08
C PHE A 16 -4.78 -5.50 -8.68
N ALA A 17 -4.05 -4.44 -9.01
CA ALA A 17 -2.68 -4.50 -9.50
C ALA A 17 -1.78 -3.66 -8.56
N PRO A 18 -1.24 -4.25 -7.48
CA PRO A 18 -0.54 -3.50 -6.41
C PRO A 18 0.71 -2.74 -6.90
N GLN A 19 1.21 -3.10 -8.08
CA GLN A 19 2.43 -2.62 -8.71
C GLN A 19 2.20 -2.14 -10.15
N ALA A 20 0.99 -1.64 -10.45
CA ALA A 20 0.75 -1.01 -11.75
C ALA A 20 1.75 0.15 -11.94
N PRO A 21 2.38 0.27 -13.13
CA PRO A 21 3.37 1.31 -13.37
C PRO A 21 2.69 2.68 -13.30
N VAL A 22 2.89 3.39 -12.20
CA VAL A 22 2.55 4.81 -12.11
C VAL A 22 3.64 5.55 -12.86
N VAL A 23 3.28 6.18 -13.99
CA VAL A 23 4.21 6.95 -14.81
C VAL A 23 4.57 8.23 -14.06
N ALA A 24 5.70 8.22 -13.35
CA ALA A 24 6.28 9.40 -12.73
C ALA A 24 7.19 10.14 -13.73
N PRO A 25 7.25 11.48 -13.71
CA PRO A 25 8.17 12.24 -14.54
C PRO A 25 9.64 11.96 -14.15
N ALA A 26 10.51 11.89 -15.15
CA ALA A 26 11.95 11.69 -14.96
C ALA A 26 12.53 12.82 -14.07
N GLY A 27 13.05 12.45 -12.88
CA GLY A 27 13.66 13.39 -11.93
C GLY A 27 12.90 13.59 -10.61
N ALA A 28 11.69 13.04 -10.44
CA ALA A 28 10.94 13.14 -9.19
C ALA A 28 11.65 12.51 -7.97
N TRP A 29 12.54 11.54 -8.20
CA TRP A 29 13.27 10.81 -7.15
C TRP A 29 14.52 11.54 -6.65
N GLN A 30 15.09 12.48 -7.42
CA GLN A 30 16.30 13.23 -7.05
C GLN A 30 16.05 14.28 -5.94
N LEU A 31 14.79 14.55 -5.58
CA LEU A 31 14.39 15.55 -4.57
C LEU A 31 13.93 14.94 -3.23
N ARG A 32 13.93 13.61 -3.07
CA ARG A 32 13.41 12.92 -1.87
C ARG A 32 14.35 11.85 -1.30
N ASP A 33 15.65 12.10 -1.36
CA ASP A 33 16.67 11.41 -0.58
C ASP A 33 16.55 11.78 0.92
N SER A 34 15.35 11.67 1.48
CA SER A 34 15.18 11.69 2.92
C SER A 34 15.75 10.36 3.40
N GLU A 35 16.92 10.39 4.04
CA GLU A 35 17.58 9.24 4.69
C GLU A 35 16.64 8.43 5.62
N ASP A 36 15.46 8.98 5.94
CA ASP A 36 14.40 8.37 6.74
C ASP A 36 13.20 7.92 5.89
N THR A 37 13.24 6.67 5.40
CA THR A 37 12.14 6.03 4.65
C THR A 37 10.83 5.92 5.43
N ARG A 38 10.84 6.14 6.75
CA ARG A 38 9.62 6.18 7.57
C ARG A 38 8.72 7.36 7.22
N ARG A 39 9.25 8.38 6.54
CA ARG A 39 8.46 9.54 6.10
C ARG A 39 7.72 9.29 4.80
N TRP A 40 8.04 8.21 4.09
CA TRP A 40 7.46 7.90 2.80
C TRP A 40 6.03 7.40 2.94
N ASN A 41 5.15 7.96 2.12
CA ASN A 41 3.78 7.47 1.98
C ASN A 41 3.71 6.27 1.01
N LEU A 42 2.53 5.65 0.92
CA LEU A 42 2.32 4.43 0.13
C LEU A 42 2.62 4.58 -1.37
N LEU A 43 2.40 5.76 -1.96
CA LEU A 43 2.73 6.00 -3.36
C LEU A 43 4.23 6.05 -3.59
N GLU A 44 4.98 6.71 -2.70
CA GLU A 44 6.44 6.75 -2.75
C GLU A 44 7.03 5.36 -2.63
N TRP A 45 6.55 4.56 -1.68
CA TRP A 45 6.96 3.16 -1.56
C TRP A 45 6.64 2.35 -2.81
N SER A 46 5.44 2.46 -3.37
CA SER A 46 5.02 1.74 -4.58
C SER A 46 5.91 2.07 -5.79
N LEU A 47 6.22 3.36 -5.98
CA LEU A 47 7.14 3.82 -7.02
C LEU A 47 8.57 3.32 -6.78
N ALA A 48 9.07 3.47 -5.55
CA ALA A 48 10.43 3.10 -5.20
C ALA A 48 10.66 1.59 -5.33
N LEU A 49 9.71 0.75 -4.93
CA LEU A 49 9.80 -0.71 -5.07
C LEU A 49 9.76 -1.15 -6.53
N THR A 50 9.01 -0.44 -7.38
CA THR A 50 8.98 -0.69 -8.83
C THR A 50 10.33 -0.38 -9.48
N MET A 51 11.02 0.67 -9.02
CA MET A 51 12.28 1.15 -9.59
C MET A 51 13.53 0.48 -9.00
N HIS A 52 13.51 0.19 -7.70
CA HIS A 52 14.69 -0.17 -6.91
C HIS A 52 14.56 -1.54 -6.21
N GLY A 53 13.38 -2.17 -6.26
CA GLY A 53 13.16 -3.57 -5.84
C GLY A 53 13.88 -3.95 -4.55
N ASP A 54 14.66 -5.03 -4.62
CA ASP A 54 15.37 -5.67 -3.49
C ASP A 54 16.32 -4.74 -2.73
N GLN A 55 16.71 -3.59 -3.29
CA GLN A 55 17.58 -2.61 -2.61
C GLN A 55 16.90 -1.95 -1.40
N LEU A 56 15.57 -2.04 -1.32
CA LEU A 56 14.78 -1.47 -0.22
C LEU A 56 14.55 -2.46 0.93
N ALA A 57 15.03 -3.71 0.82
CA ALA A 57 14.97 -4.67 1.91
C ALA A 57 15.75 -4.16 3.14
N GLY A 58 15.17 -4.33 4.32
CA GLY A 58 15.71 -3.85 5.58
C GLY A 58 15.29 -2.42 5.96
N GLN A 59 14.71 -1.66 5.03
CA GLN A 59 14.25 -0.30 5.30
C GLN A 59 12.99 -0.28 6.17
N GLN A 60 12.86 0.75 7.00
CA GLN A 60 11.72 0.90 7.90
C GLN A 60 10.57 1.62 7.20
N ALA A 61 9.38 1.05 7.32
CA ALA A 61 8.14 1.60 6.79
C ALA A 61 7.24 2.07 7.94
N ASP A 62 6.67 3.25 7.78
CA ASP A 62 5.61 3.81 8.61
C ASP A 62 4.55 4.37 7.67
N VAL A 63 3.53 3.56 7.39
CA VAL A 63 2.54 3.84 6.35
C VAL A 63 1.14 3.81 6.92
N VAL A 64 0.26 4.58 6.30
CA VAL A 64 -1.16 4.63 6.64
C VAL A 64 -1.97 4.21 5.43
N GLY A 65 -2.97 3.36 5.63
CA GLY A 65 -3.88 2.93 4.56
C GLY A 65 -5.10 2.23 5.11
N PHE A 66 -5.99 1.84 4.20
CA PHE A 66 -7.10 0.96 4.53
C PHE A 66 -6.73 -0.50 4.26
N VAL A 67 -7.36 -1.41 5.01
CA VAL A 67 -7.16 -2.85 4.89
C VAL A 67 -7.88 -3.37 3.65
N PHE A 68 -7.13 -4.06 2.79
CA PHE A 68 -7.65 -4.81 1.65
C PHE A 68 -7.17 -6.26 1.72
N HIS A 69 -8.09 -7.20 1.51
CA HIS A 69 -7.80 -8.63 1.50
C HIS A 69 -7.86 -9.17 0.08
N GLU A 70 -6.72 -9.57 -0.45
CA GLU A 70 -6.65 -10.29 -1.73
C GLU A 70 -6.96 -11.78 -1.50
N PRO A 71 -7.79 -12.41 -2.35
CA PRO A 71 -7.98 -13.85 -2.30
C PRO A 71 -6.65 -14.61 -2.41
N GLY A 72 -6.34 -15.45 -1.40
CA GLY A 72 -5.14 -16.29 -1.40
C GLY A 72 -3.91 -15.72 -0.68
N LEU A 73 -4.02 -14.55 -0.05
CA LEU A 73 -2.92 -13.93 0.71
C LEU A 73 -2.56 -14.68 2.01
N GLY A 74 -3.50 -15.43 2.57
CA GLY A 74 -3.37 -16.16 3.83
C GLY A 74 -3.94 -15.41 5.04
N PRO A 75 -4.04 -16.07 6.21
CA PRO A 75 -4.65 -15.50 7.41
C PRO A 75 -3.77 -14.47 8.12
N ASP A 76 -2.46 -14.49 7.88
CA ASP A 76 -1.49 -13.62 8.57
C ASP A 76 -1.00 -12.48 7.68
N ALA A 77 -1.83 -12.08 6.72
CA ALA A 77 -1.48 -11.05 5.75
C ALA A 77 -2.68 -10.21 5.33
N PHE A 78 -2.40 -8.96 4.96
CA PHE A 78 -3.35 -8.06 4.32
C PHE A 78 -2.58 -7.04 3.46
N TYR A 79 -3.27 -6.29 2.60
CA TYR A 79 -2.68 -5.13 1.95
C TYR A 79 -3.06 -3.85 2.68
N VAL A 80 -2.07 -3.03 3.01
CA VAL A 80 -2.29 -1.64 3.41
C VAL A 80 -2.35 -0.78 2.15
N THR A 81 -3.51 -0.18 1.90
CA THR A 81 -3.85 0.38 0.58
C THR A 81 -4.26 1.84 0.66
N ARG A 82 -3.94 2.63 -0.37
CA ARG A 82 -4.45 3.98 -0.59
C ARG A 82 -4.90 4.13 -2.04
N PHE A 83 -5.88 4.99 -2.29
CA PHE A 83 -6.20 5.41 -3.65
C PHE A 83 -5.36 6.63 -4.03
N VAL A 84 -4.82 6.62 -5.23
CA VAL A 84 -4.10 7.70 -5.90
C VAL A 84 -5.05 8.32 -6.91
N ILE A 85 -5.22 9.63 -6.85
CA ILE A 85 -6.11 10.39 -7.75
C ILE A 85 -5.31 11.47 -8.45
N THR A 86 -5.53 11.63 -9.75
CA THR A 86 -4.96 12.73 -10.57
C THR A 86 -5.97 13.82 -10.87
N CYS A 87 -7.17 13.45 -11.34
CA CYS A 87 -8.21 14.39 -11.76
C CYS A 87 -9.54 14.16 -11.03
N CYS A 88 -10.01 12.92 -10.97
CA CYS A 88 -11.28 12.53 -10.37
C CYS A 88 -11.18 11.17 -9.66
N ALA A 89 -12.06 10.92 -8.69
CA ALA A 89 -12.16 9.59 -8.05
C ALA A 89 -12.48 8.47 -9.05
N ALA A 90 -13.18 8.77 -10.15
CA ALA A 90 -13.45 7.79 -11.21
C ALA A 90 -12.18 7.20 -11.83
N ASP A 91 -11.12 8.00 -11.91
CA ASP A 91 -9.81 7.67 -12.47
C ASP A 91 -8.80 7.24 -11.40
N GLY A 92 -9.26 7.03 -10.16
CA GLY A 92 -8.40 6.65 -9.05
C GLY A 92 -7.82 5.24 -9.24
N ALA A 93 -6.51 5.11 -9.09
CA ALA A 93 -5.83 3.82 -9.00
C ALA A 93 -5.55 3.49 -7.53
N ALA A 94 -5.53 2.22 -7.15
CA ALA A 94 -5.07 1.82 -5.81
C ALA A 94 -3.60 1.43 -5.85
N VAL A 95 -2.87 1.87 -4.84
CA VAL A 95 -1.53 1.41 -4.53
C VAL A 95 -1.56 0.76 -3.15
N GLY A 96 -0.87 -0.36 -3.00
CA GLY A 96 -0.85 -1.07 -1.74
C GLY A 96 0.39 -1.91 -1.58
N LEU A 97 0.76 -2.15 -0.33
CA LEU A 97 1.86 -3.04 0.03
C LEU A 97 1.33 -4.20 0.84
N PRO A 98 1.82 -5.43 0.60
CA PRO A 98 1.48 -6.54 1.46
C PRO A 98 2.12 -6.34 2.83
N VAL A 99 1.38 -6.68 3.87
CA VAL A 99 1.77 -6.59 5.27
C VAL A 99 1.62 -7.97 5.88
N LEU A 100 2.67 -8.46 6.53
CA LEU A 100 2.67 -9.68 7.32
C LEU A 100 2.42 -9.32 8.78
N TRP A 101 1.37 -9.88 9.36
CA TRP A 101 0.93 -9.65 10.74
C TRP A 101 0.15 -10.86 11.23
N ALA A 102 0.47 -11.38 12.43
CA ALA A 102 -0.04 -12.66 12.95
C ALA A 102 -1.57 -12.73 13.18
N ASP A 103 -2.32 -11.68 12.86
CA ASP A 103 -3.78 -11.64 12.86
C ASP A 103 -4.33 -10.80 11.69
N GLY A 104 -3.54 -10.61 10.63
CA GLY A 104 -3.83 -9.68 9.53
C GLY A 104 -5.20 -9.93 8.88
N GLY A 105 -5.55 -11.20 8.68
CA GLY A 105 -6.81 -11.65 8.10
C GLY A 105 -8.06 -11.35 8.95
N THR A 106 -7.88 -11.04 10.24
CA THR A 106 -9.00 -10.68 11.13
C THR A 106 -9.39 -9.20 11.03
N LEU A 107 -8.52 -8.37 10.45
CA LEU A 107 -8.77 -6.94 10.29
C LEU A 107 -9.93 -6.72 9.33
N ALA A 108 -10.88 -5.88 9.72
CA ALA A 108 -12.04 -5.58 8.91
C ALA A 108 -11.61 -4.88 7.60
N PRO A 109 -12.13 -5.30 6.42
CA PRO A 109 -11.94 -4.56 5.18
C PRO A 109 -12.35 -3.09 5.34
N ASP A 110 -11.69 -2.19 4.59
CA ASP A 110 -11.95 -0.74 4.61
C ASP A 110 -11.65 -0.03 5.95
N SER A 111 -11.22 -0.76 6.98
CA SER A 111 -10.74 -0.17 8.23
C SER A 111 -9.37 0.50 8.01
N TRP A 112 -9.16 1.64 8.65
CA TRP A 112 -7.94 2.42 8.51
C TRP A 112 -6.94 2.01 9.57
N VAL A 113 -5.71 1.77 9.14
CA VAL A 113 -4.61 1.37 10.00
C VAL A 113 -3.35 2.17 9.72
N ARG A 114 -2.55 2.37 10.77
CA ARG A 114 -1.14 2.75 10.66
C ARG A 114 -0.30 1.50 10.88
N VAL A 115 0.65 1.25 9.98
CA VAL A 115 1.51 0.07 9.99
C VAL A 115 2.94 0.53 10.15
N HIS A 116 3.59 0.04 11.20
CA HIS A 116 5.02 0.17 11.41
C HIS A 116 5.70 -1.17 11.22
N GLY A 117 6.78 -1.20 10.45
CA GLY A 117 7.50 -2.44 10.20
C GLY A 117 8.76 -2.25 9.38
N ARG A 118 9.28 -3.37 8.89
CA ARG A 118 10.45 -3.42 8.02
C ARG A 118 10.09 -4.08 6.71
N ILE A 119 10.62 -3.56 5.61
CA ILE A 119 10.47 -4.17 4.30
C ILE A 119 11.38 -5.41 4.22
N GLU A 120 10.80 -6.56 3.90
CA GLU A 120 11.53 -7.81 3.70
C GLU A 120 10.97 -8.61 2.54
N THR A 121 11.80 -9.45 1.94
CA THR A 121 11.36 -10.40 0.92
C THR A 121 10.58 -11.53 1.60
N SER A 122 9.35 -11.76 1.17
CA SER A 122 8.52 -12.86 1.63
C SER A 122 7.84 -13.57 0.47
N THR A 123 7.38 -14.79 0.71
CA THR A 123 6.59 -15.55 -0.27
C THR A 123 5.12 -15.40 0.06
N LEU A 124 4.37 -14.76 -0.83
CA LEU A 124 2.95 -14.48 -0.68
C LEU A 124 2.24 -14.93 -1.96
N ALA A 125 1.11 -15.62 -1.83
CA ALA A 125 0.40 -16.25 -2.95
C ALA A 125 1.32 -17.08 -3.89
N GLY A 126 2.36 -17.71 -3.32
CA GLY A 126 3.33 -18.54 -4.05
C GLY A 126 4.37 -17.77 -4.87
N ARG A 127 4.52 -16.46 -4.67
CA ARG A 127 5.50 -15.61 -5.37
C ARG A 127 6.37 -14.84 -4.38
N PRO A 128 7.69 -14.71 -4.61
CA PRO A 128 8.53 -13.82 -3.83
C PRO A 128 8.14 -12.37 -4.11
N GLN A 129 7.87 -11.60 -3.08
CA GLN A 129 7.59 -10.17 -3.15
C GLN A 129 8.04 -9.46 -1.87
N LEU A 130 8.33 -8.17 -1.99
CA LEU A 130 8.66 -7.34 -0.83
C LEU A 130 7.37 -7.03 -0.06
N ALA A 131 7.42 -7.25 1.25
CA ALA A 131 6.30 -7.06 2.17
C ALA A 131 6.78 -6.31 3.42
N ILE A 132 5.85 -5.60 4.06
CA ILE A 132 6.10 -5.04 5.38
C ILE A 132 5.92 -6.16 6.41
N VAL A 133 7.02 -6.60 7.03
CA VAL A 133 6.95 -7.38 8.27
C VAL A 133 6.59 -6.42 9.39
N ALA A 134 5.32 -6.42 9.79
CA ALA A 134 4.81 -5.46 10.74
C ALA A 134 5.27 -5.78 12.17
N THR A 135 5.73 -4.75 12.85
CA THR A 135 6.02 -4.79 14.30
C THR A 135 4.87 -4.19 15.09
N ARG A 136 4.06 -3.33 14.47
CA ARG A 136 2.88 -2.71 15.07
C ARG A 136 1.86 -2.38 14.00
N VAL A 137 0.61 -2.73 14.24
CA VAL A 137 -0.55 -2.33 13.43
C VAL A 137 -1.56 -1.66 14.36
N GLU A 138 -1.90 -0.41 14.06
CA GLU A 138 -2.78 0.39 14.90
C GLU A 138 -4.03 0.82 14.13
N PRO A 139 -5.24 0.54 14.63
CA PRO A 139 -6.45 1.13 14.10
C PRO A 139 -6.41 2.65 14.27
N ILE A 140 -6.76 3.37 13.22
CA ILE A 140 -6.88 4.83 13.25
C ILE A 140 -8.20 5.27 12.63
N ALA A 141 -8.62 6.51 12.93
CA ALA A 141 -9.70 7.13 12.17
C ALA A 141 -9.26 7.37 10.71
N ARG A 142 -10.23 7.37 9.79
CA ARG A 142 -10.00 7.77 8.40
C ARG A 142 -9.30 9.15 8.38
N PRO A 143 -8.14 9.29 7.72
CA PRO A 143 -7.48 10.57 7.57
C PRO A 143 -8.35 11.60 6.86
N ALA A 144 -8.17 12.89 7.19
CA ALA A 144 -8.83 14.00 6.49
C ALA A 144 -8.51 14.00 4.98
N TYR A 145 -7.33 13.51 4.61
CA TYR A 145 -6.86 13.34 3.24
C TYR A 145 -6.68 11.84 2.93
N PRO A 146 -7.76 11.14 2.52
CA PRO A 146 -7.73 9.70 2.29
C PRO A 146 -7.01 9.32 0.98
N TYR A 147 -6.86 10.26 0.06
CA TYR A 147 -6.25 10.04 -1.26
C TYR A 147 -4.82 10.56 -1.31
N LEU A 148 -4.01 9.89 -2.13
CA LEU A 148 -2.67 10.32 -2.50
C LEU A 148 -2.70 10.97 -3.88
N TYR A 149 -1.70 11.82 -4.15
CA TYR A 149 -1.56 12.54 -5.41
C TYR A 149 -0.11 12.37 -5.90
N PRO A 150 0.11 12.08 -7.20
CA PRO A 150 1.43 11.95 -7.79
C PRO A 150 2.17 13.28 -7.94
#